data_AF-A0A2X1QSH5-F1
#
_entry.id   AF-A0A2X1QSH5-F1
#
_cell.length_a   1.000
_cell.length_b   1.000
_cell.length_c   1.000
_cell.angle_alpha   90.00
_cell.angle_beta   90.00
_cell.angle_gamma   90.00
#
_symmetry.space_group_name_H-M   'P 1'
#
loop_
_entity.id
_entity.type
_entity.pdbx_description
1 polymer ?
#
loop_
_entity_poly.entity_id
_entity_poly.type
_entity_poly.pdbx_seq_one_letter_code
_entity_poly.pdbx_strand_id
1 'polypeptide(L)' 'MRLLMMIFYLVLILLGVSFAALNASSVQVNFYFKVLTMPISVLMTVMLGVGAILGFLLFLCRYWRLKVEYLK' A
#
# COMPACT_ATOMS: atom_id res chain seq x y z
N MET A 1 18.66 -20.53 10.99
CA MET A 1 18.14 -19.15 10.97
C MET A 1 17.70 -18.70 9.56
N ARG A 2 18.59 -18.63 8.55
CA ARG A 2 18.22 -18.18 7.18
C ARG A 2 17.09 -18.99 6.51
N LEU A 3 17.14 -20.32 6.57
CA LEU A 3 16.12 -21.22 5.99
C LEU A 3 14.75 -21.06 6.67
N LEU A 4 14.74 -20.95 8.01
CA LEU A 4 13.53 -20.70 8.80
C LEU A 4 12.89 -19.35 8.45
N MET A 5 13.69 -18.29 8.29
CA MET A 5 13.17 -17.00 7.82
C MET A 5 12.60 -17.09 6.40
N MET A 6 13.27 -17.77 5.47
CA MET A 6 12.73 -17.93 4.10
C MET A 6 11.40 -18.68 4.10
N ILE A 7 11.27 -19.77 4.86
CA ILE A 7 10.01 -20.50 4.98
C ILE A 7 8.92 -19.62 5.58
N PHE A 8 9.25 -18.84 6.61
CA PHE A 8 8.30 -17.91 7.22
C PHE A 8 7.81 -16.86 6.21
N TYR A 9 8.72 -16.23 5.45
CA TYR A 9 8.35 -15.28 4.41
C TYR A 9 7.52 -15.94 3.30
N LEU A 10 7.85 -17.17 2.90
CA LEU A 10 7.09 -17.92 1.91
C LEU A 10 5.66 -18.15 2.37
N VAL A 11 5.47 -18.59 3.62
CA VAL A 11 4.14 -18.79 4.22
C VAL A 11 3.38 -17.47 4.30
N LEU A 12 4.04 -16.38 4.70
CA LEU A 12 3.43 -15.06 4.79
C LEU A 12 2.95 -14.55 3.42
N ILE A 13 3.75 -14.74 2.36
CA ILE A 13 3.36 -14.42 0.98
C ILE A 13 2.19 -15.30 0.52
N LEU A 14 2.27 -16.62 0.73
CA LEU A 14 1.21 -17.57 0.37
C LEU A 14 -0.12 -17.22 1.04
N LEU A 15 -0.11 -16.87 2.32
CA LEU A 15 -1.28 -16.39 3.03
C LEU A 15 -1.82 -15.11 2.38
N GLY A 16 -0.98 -14.09 2.20
CA GLY A 16 -1.40 -12.82 1.60
C GLY A 16 -2.05 -12.99 0.22
N VAL A 17 -1.45 -13.80 -0.65
CA VAL A 17 -1.98 -14.08 -1.99
C VAL A 17 -3.28 -14.88 -1.91
N SER A 18 -3.37 -15.89 -1.03
CA SER A 18 -4.58 -16.69 -0.86
C SER A 18 -5.75 -15.85 -0.37
N PHE A 19 -5.53 -14.97 0.61
CA PHE A 19 -6.54 -14.04 1.08
C PHE A 19 -6.99 -13.07 -0.01
N ALA A 20 -6.06 -12.56 -0.82
CA ALA A 20 -6.38 -11.68 -1.95
C ALA A 20 -7.20 -12.39 -3.04
N ALA A 21 -6.91 -13.66 -3.33
CA ALA A 21 -7.61 -14.46 -4.34
C ALA A 21 -8.99 -14.93 -3.85
N LEU A 22 -9.10 -15.42 -2.61
CA LEU A 22 -10.36 -15.90 -2.02
C LEU A 22 -11.35 -14.76 -1.75
N ASN A 23 -10.87 -13.55 -1.48
CA ASN A 23 -11.69 -12.37 -1.25
C ASN A 23 -11.71 -11.43 -2.46
N ALA A 24 -11.59 -11.98 -3.67
CA ALA A 24 -11.68 -11.24 -4.92
C ALA A 24 -13.12 -10.80 -5.27
N SER A 25 -13.95 -10.51 -4.26
CA SER A 25 -15.27 -9.91 -4.45
C SER A 25 -15.09 -8.57 -5.14
N SER A 26 -15.73 -8.44 -6.31
CA SER A 26 -15.66 -7.24 -7.12
C SER A 26 -16.57 -6.17 -6.53
N VAL A 27 -16.02 -4.98 -6.29
CA VAL A 27 -16.79 -3.81 -5.86
C VAL A 27 -16.83 -2.81 -7.00
N GLN A 28 -18.01 -2.24 -7.21
CA GLN A 28 -18.22 -1.18 -8.18
C GLN A 28 -17.76 0.13 -7.57
N VAL A 29 -16.74 0.74 -8.17
CA VAL A 29 -16.21 2.04 -7.75
C VAL A 29 -16.66 3.07 -8.78
N ASN A 30 -17.52 3.99 -8.34
CA ASN A 30 -18.02 5.06 -9.19
C ASN A 30 -17.09 6.27 -9.12
N PHE A 31 -16.34 6.54 -10.19
CA PHE A 31 -15.45 7.70 -10.30
C PHE A 31 -16.15 8.96 -10.82
N TYR A 32 -17.49 9.02 -10.73
CA TYR A 32 -18.37 10.05 -11.31
C TYR A 32 -18.39 10.11 -12.84
N PHE A 33 -17.26 9.85 -13.50
CA PHE A 33 -17.13 9.80 -14.97
C PHE A 33 -17.17 8.38 -15.53
N LYS A 34 -16.87 7.36 -14.71
CA LYS A 34 -16.88 5.95 -15.10
C LYS A 34 -17.04 5.04 -13.89
N VAL A 35 -17.83 3.99 -14.02
CA VAL A 35 -17.92 2.92 -13.02
C VAL A 35 -16.88 1.86 -13.35
N LEU A 36 -15.94 1.62 -12.42
CA LEU A 36 -14.91 0.61 -12.55
C LEU A 36 -15.18 -0.51 -11.55
N THR A 37 -15.31 -1.74 -12.05
CA THR A 37 -15.40 -2.93 -11.19
C THR A 37 -14.00 -3.43 -10.90
N MET A 38 -13.58 -3.35 -9.63
CA MET A 38 -12.28 -3.87 -9.21
C MET A 38 -12.40 -4.67 -7.91
N PRO A 39 -11.53 -5.68 -7.68
CA PRO A 39 -11.51 -6.39 -6.41
C PRO A 39 -11.17 -5.45 -5.25
N ILE A 40 -11.78 -5.68 -4.09
CA ILE A 40 -11.54 -4.88 -2.86
C ILE A 40 -10.05 -4.88 -2.49
N SER A 41 -9.39 -6.02 -2.65
CA SER A 41 -7.95 -6.18 -2.37
C SER A 41 -7.11 -5.18 -3.17
N VAL A 42 -7.39 -5.03 -4.47
CA VAL A 42 -6.69 -4.09 -5.35
C VAL A 42 -6.91 -2.65 -4.91
N LEU A 43 -8.16 -2.29 -4.61
CA LEU A 43 -8.51 -0.97 -4.09
C LEU A 43 -7.74 -0.65 -2.80
N MET A 44 -7.73 -1.59 -1.84
CA MET A 44 -7.06 -1.41 -0.56
C MET A 44 -5.55 -1.24 -0.71
N THR A 45 -4.90 -2.03 -1.57
CA THR A 45 -3.48 -1.89 -1.87
C THR A 45 -3.16 -0.53 -2.50
N VAL A 46 -3.98 -0.06 -3.44
CA VAL A 46 -3.79 1.26 -4.07
C VAL A 46 -3.96 2.36 -3.04
N MET A 47 -5.02 2.32 -2.22
CA MET A 47 -5.27 3.34 -1.19
C MET A 47 -4.15 3.40 -0.15
N LEU A 48 -3.63 2.24 0.28
CA LEU A 48 -2.49 2.17 1.18
C LEU A 48 -1.22 2.75 0.53
N GLY A 49 -0.97 2.42 -0.74
CA GLY A 49 0.14 2.96 -1.51
C GLY A 49 0.06 4.49 -1.66
N VAL A 50 -1.12 5.02 -1.98
CA VAL A 50 -1.35 6.48 -2.05
C VAL A 50 -1.11 7.14 -0.69
N GLY A 51 -1.63 6.56 0.39
CA GLY A 51 -1.41 7.06 1.75
C GLY A 51 0.08 7.08 2.14
N ALA A 52 0.83 6.02 1.80
CA ALA A 52 2.26 5.94 2.05
C ALA A 52 3.04 7.00 1.25
N ILE A 53 2.71 7.21 -0.03
CA ILE A 53 3.33 8.22 -0.89
C ILE A 53 3.06 9.64 -0.34
N LEU A 54 1.80 9.93 0.01
CA LEU A 54 1.43 11.22 0.60
C LEU A 54 2.13 11.46 1.94
N GLY A 55 2.16 10.46 2.81
CA GLY A 55 2.89 10.51 4.07
C GLY A 55 4.37 10.80 3.85
N PHE A 56 5.01 10.08 2.94
CA PHE A 56 6.41 10.29 2.57
C PHE A 56 6.68 11.71 2.07
N LEU A 57 5.84 12.24 1.17
CA LEU A 57 5.93 13.62 0.68
C LEU A 57 5.84 14.65 1.81
N LEU A 58 4.87 14.50 2.71
CA LEU A 58 4.71 15.41 3.86
C LEU A 58 5.92 15.37 4.79
N PHE A 59 6.46 14.18 5.06
CA PHE A 59 7.69 14.01 5.83
C PHE A 59 8.88 14.69 5.15
N LEU A 60 9.01 14.54 3.84
CA LEU A 60 10.09 15.13 3.06
C LEU A 60 10.03 16.66 3.07
N CYS A 61 8.84 17.24 2.86
CA CYS A 61 8.63 18.69 2.96
C CYS A 61 8.99 19.21 4.36
N ARG A 62 8.60 18.48 5.41
CA ARG A 62 8.92 18.88 6.79
C ARG A 62 10.41 18.80 7.08
N TYR A 63 11.07 17.76 6.59
CA TYR A 63 12.51 17.59 6.69
C TYR A 63 13.28 18.71 5.98
N TRP A 64 12.87 19.07 4.75
CA TRP A 64 13.50 20.17 4.03
C TRP A 64 13.34 21.52 4.73
N ARG A 65 12.16 21.81 5.27
CA ARG A 65 11.94 23.03 6.07
C ARG A 65 12.87 23.09 7.28
N LEU A 66 12.96 21.99 8.05
CA LEU A 66 13.86 21.89 9.20
C LEU A 66 15.34 22.06 8.79
N LYS A 67 15.75 21.48 7.67
CA LYS A 67 17.11 21.61 7.15
C LYS A 67 17.43 23.07 6.79
N VAL A 68 16.50 23.79 6.19
CA VAL A 68 16.68 25.22 5.84
C VAL A 68 16.77 26.09 7.09
N GLU A 69 15.99 25.79 8.13
CA GLU A 69 16.01 26.51 9.40
C GLU A 69 17.33 26.33 10.16
N TYR A 70 17.89 25.11 10.18
CA TYR A 70 19.18 24.84 10.80
C TYR A 70 20.41 25.32 10.01
N LEU A 71 20.27 25.59 8.70
CA LEU A 71 21.37 26.09 7.87
C LEU A 71 21.55 27.62 7.96
N LYS A 72 20.59 28.31 8.58
CA LYS A 72 20.60 29.75 8.88
C LYS A 72 21.24 30.00 10.23
#